data_AF-A0A2E3KHD5-F1
#
_entry.id   AF-A0A2E3KHD5-F1
#
_cell.length_a   1.000
_cell.length_b   1.000
_cell.length_c   1.000
_cell.angle_alpha   90.00
_cell.angle_beta   90.00
_cell.angle_gamma   90.00
#
_symmetry.space_group_name_H-M   'P 1'
#
loop_
_entity.id
_entity.type
_entity.pdbx_description
1 polymer ?
#
loop_
_entity_poly.entity_id
_entity_poly.type
_entity_poly.pdbx_seq_one_letter_code
_entity_poly.pdbx_strand_id
1 'polypeptide(L)'
;MITGILLSTPSRGGGSVSAILPQAFDMLRRDTSITVASPSNQVDRLFAIVGNVDRLLVAMAWVVLASSGIGILLALWNSMEQRRRQIAILRVLGCSRERVFSLVITESVLIGLIGAIAGIAVCWGGTLIIADQLQARLGIVIDPTLEASTILVVIAATMALSALAGVAPAIRAYRTSVAKNLRPIA
;
A
#
# COMPACT_ATOMS: atom_id res chain seq x y z
N MET A 1 -12.22 -10.50 48.80
CA MET A 1 -12.03 -9.55 47.69
C MET A 1 -13.33 -9.48 46.92
N ILE A 2 -14.01 -8.33 46.93
CA ILE A 2 -15.31 -8.15 46.26
C ILE A 2 -15.02 -7.64 44.84
N THR A 3 -15.11 -8.53 43.86
CA THR A 3 -14.63 -8.31 42.48
C THR A 3 -15.73 -7.77 41.55
N GLY A 4 -16.66 -6.97 42.08
CA GLY A 4 -17.68 -6.30 41.27
C GLY A 4 -18.83 -5.73 42.09
N ILE A 5 -19.10 -4.43 41.93
CA ILE A 5 -20.32 -3.78 42.43
C ILE A 5 -21.09 -3.30 41.20
N LEU A 6 -22.26 -3.89 40.96
CA LEU A 6 -23.20 -3.44 39.94
C LEU A 6 -23.95 -2.22 40.46
N LEU A 7 -23.69 -1.06 39.86
CA LEU A 7 -24.45 0.17 40.12
C LEU A 7 -25.54 0.32 39.06
N SER A 8 -26.77 -0.02 39.42
CA SER A 8 -27.96 0.34 38.64
C SER A 8 -28.36 1.77 38.98
N THR A 9 -28.16 2.69 38.03
CA THR A 9 -28.66 4.06 38.16
C THR A 9 -30.02 4.15 37.46
N PRO A 10 -31.10 4.57 38.15
CA PRO A 10 -32.39 4.74 37.51
C PRO A 10 -32.35 5.99 36.64
N SER A 11 -32.14 5.81 35.33
CA SER A 11 -32.27 6.85 34.32
C SER A 11 -33.76 7.15 34.09
N ARG A 12 -34.27 8.21 34.73
CA ARG A 12 -35.53 8.84 34.30
C ARG A 12 -35.25 9.61 33.02
N GLY A 13 -36.00 9.30 31.97
CA GLY A 13 -35.78 9.75 30.60
C GLY A 13 -35.46 11.24 30.49
N GLY A 14 -34.34 11.54 29.82
CA GLY A 14 -33.99 12.89 29.37
C GLY A 14 -32.68 13.48 29.93
N GLY A 15 -32.06 12.88 30.95
CA GLY A 15 -30.77 13.37 31.49
C GLY A 15 -29.57 12.60 30.93
N SER A 16 -28.64 13.31 30.30
CA SER A 16 -27.39 12.76 29.74
C SER A 16 -26.52 12.09 30.82
N VAL A 17 -26.68 10.77 30.99
CA VAL A 17 -25.90 9.91 31.89
C VAL A 17 -24.38 10.03 31.65
N SER A 18 -23.98 10.44 30.44
CA SER A 18 -22.58 10.70 30.05
C SER A 18 -21.91 11.85 30.79
N ALA A 19 -22.65 12.81 31.35
CA ALA A 19 -22.09 13.96 32.06
C ALA A 19 -21.83 13.70 33.56
N ILE A 20 -22.62 12.80 34.17
CA ILE A 20 -22.59 12.54 35.62
C ILE A 20 -21.59 11.43 35.96
N LEU A 21 -21.37 10.49 35.04
CA LEU A 21 -20.41 9.39 35.19
C LEU A 21 -18.98 9.87 35.52
N PRO A 22 -18.35 10.79 34.76
CA PRO A 22 -16.96 11.18 35.05
C PRO A 22 -16.79 11.87 36.41
N GLN A 23 -17.77 12.66 36.88
CA GLN A 23 -17.71 13.30 38.19
C GLN A 23 -17.86 12.31 39.35
N ALA A 24 -18.72 11.29 39.20
CA ALA A 24 -18.85 10.23 40.20
C ALA A 24 -17.57 9.37 40.30
N PHE A 25 -16.90 9.11 39.17
CA PHE A 25 -15.63 8.40 39.13
C PHE A 25 -14.47 9.17 39.79
N ASP A 26 -14.44 10.50 39.64
CA ASP A 26 -13.41 11.36 40.26
C ASP A 26 -13.54 11.41 41.80
N MET A 27 -14.76 11.33 42.32
CA MET A 27 -15.00 11.26 43.77
C MET A 27 -14.57 9.92 44.37
N LEU A 28 -14.76 8.80 43.65
CA LEU A 28 -14.29 7.48 44.10
C LEU A 28 -12.76 7.30 43.99
N ARG A 29 -12.10 8.07 43.12
CA ARG A 29 -10.64 8.01 42.93
C ARG A 29 -9.83 8.63 44.07
N ARG A 30 -10.46 9.41 44.94
CA ARG A 30 -9.83 9.98 46.14
C ARG A 30 -9.57 8.96 47.25
N ASP A 31 -10.19 7.78 47.18
CA ASP A 31 -9.98 6.74 48.19
C ASP A 31 -8.90 5.75 47.74
N THR A 32 -7.77 5.74 48.46
CA THR A 32 -6.52 5.03 48.11
C THR A 32 -6.60 3.51 48.32
N SER A 33 -7.79 2.95 48.45
CA SER A 33 -8.04 1.51 48.68
C SER A 33 -8.69 0.80 47.49
N ILE A 34 -9.04 1.50 46.40
CA ILE A 34 -9.75 0.93 45.25
C ILE A 34 -8.93 1.09 43.97
N THR A 35 -8.31 -0.01 43.52
CA THR A 35 -7.71 -0.09 42.19
C THR A 35 -8.80 -0.32 41.15
N VAL A 36 -9.29 0.76 40.54
CA VAL A 36 -10.19 0.69 39.39
C VAL A 36 -9.37 0.34 38.15
N ALA A 37 -9.27 -0.94 37.85
CA ALA A 37 -8.76 -1.40 36.55
C ALA A 37 -9.90 -1.25 35.53
N SER A 38 -9.90 -0.16 34.75
CA SER A 38 -10.74 -0.10 33.55
C SER A 38 -10.03 -0.87 32.43
N PRO A 39 -10.56 -2.03 31.96
CA PRO A 39 -9.91 -2.81 30.90
C PRO A 39 -9.80 -2.04 29.57
N SER A 40 -10.64 -1.03 29.36
CA SER A 40 -10.66 -0.17 28.17
C SER A 40 -9.30 0.45 27.87
N ASN A 41 -8.65 1.03 28.88
CA ASN A 41 -7.37 1.73 28.68
C ASN A 41 -6.20 0.80 28.34
N GLN A 42 -6.28 -0.49 28.68
CA GLN A 42 -5.27 -1.49 28.31
C GLN A 42 -5.50 -2.01 26.89
N VAL A 43 -6.76 -2.20 26.51
CA VAL A 43 -7.16 -2.56 25.14
C VAL A 43 -6.82 -1.43 24.16
N ASP A 44 -7.06 -0.17 24.53
CA ASP A 44 -6.70 1.00 23.72
C ASP A 44 -5.18 1.11 23.51
N ARG A 45 -4.36 0.74 24.51
CA ARG A 45 -2.90 0.71 24.37
C ARG A 45 -2.44 -0.38 23.40
N LEU A 46 -3.06 -1.56 23.42
CA LEU A 46 -2.76 -2.62 22.47
C LEU A 46 -3.14 -2.20 21.04
N PHE A 47 -4.33 -1.61 20.84
CA PHE A 47 -4.75 -1.10 19.53
C PHE A 47 -3.88 0.07 19.04
N ALA A 48 -3.37 0.93 19.93
CA ALA A 48 -2.44 1.99 19.57
C ALA A 48 -1.09 1.43 19.08
N ILE A 49 -0.58 0.34 19.68
CA ILE A 49 0.65 -0.32 19.22
C ILE A 49 0.44 -0.93 17.84
N VAL A 50 -0.65 -1.69 17.64
CA VAL A 50 -0.99 -2.31 16.35
C VAL A 50 -1.19 -1.24 15.26
N GLY A 51 -1.92 -0.18 15.56
CA GLY A 51 -2.16 0.92 14.62
C GLY A 51 -0.90 1.69 14.23
N ASN A 52 0.08 1.83 15.14
CA ASN A 52 1.37 2.44 14.81
C ASN A 52 2.21 1.53 13.89
N VAL A 53 2.20 0.21 14.13
CA VAL A 53 2.89 -0.75 13.26
C VAL A 53 2.29 -0.76 11.86
N ASP A 54 0.96 -0.77 11.76
CA ASP A 54 0.26 -0.72 10.46
C ASP A 54 0.66 0.52 9.64
N ARG A 55 0.67 1.72 10.25
CA ARG A 55 1.12 2.94 9.56
C ARG A 55 2.57 2.86 9.09
N LEU A 56 3.46 2.25 9.87
CA LEU A 56 4.85 2.05 9.47
C LEU A 56 4.95 1.10 8.27
N LEU A 57 4.19 0.00 8.27
CA LEU A 57 4.14 -0.94 7.15
C LEU A 57 3.59 -0.27 5.87
N VAL A 58 2.53 0.53 5.99
CA VAL A 58 1.98 1.32 4.87
C VAL A 58 2.99 2.33 4.36
N ALA A 59 3.73 3.02 5.24
CA ALA A 59 4.78 3.94 4.82
C ALA A 59 5.91 3.22 4.06
N MET A 60 6.34 2.04 4.53
CA MET A 60 7.32 1.22 3.83
C MET A 60 6.78 0.74 2.48
N ALA A 61 5.51 0.36 2.41
CA ALA A 61 4.87 -0.02 1.15
C ALA A 61 4.92 1.11 0.12
N TRP A 62 4.67 2.36 0.53
CA TRP A 62 4.82 3.53 -0.35
C TRP A 62 6.25 3.72 -0.86
N VAL A 63 7.26 3.52 0.00
CA VAL A 63 8.68 3.62 -0.40
C VAL A 63 9.04 2.52 -1.41
N VAL A 64 8.58 1.29 -1.18
CA VAL A 64 8.80 0.15 -2.10
C VAL A 64 8.07 0.37 -3.42
N LEU A 65 6.84 0.91 -3.37
CA LEU A 65 6.08 1.27 -4.56
C LEU A 65 6.86 2.31 -5.38
N ALA A 66 7.33 3.39 -4.75
CA ALA A 66 8.13 4.42 -5.40
C ALA A 66 9.44 3.89 -5.99
N SER A 67 10.17 3.04 -5.27
CA SER A 67 11.42 2.45 -5.76
C SER A 67 11.19 1.50 -6.94
N SER A 68 10.07 0.76 -6.95
CA SER A 68 9.64 -0.06 -8.08
C SER A 68 9.37 0.81 -9.33
N GLY A 69 8.69 1.94 -9.19
CA GLY A 69 8.47 2.89 -10.28
C GLY A 69 9.79 3.40 -10.89
N ILE A 70 10.78 3.71 -10.05
CA ILE A 70 12.13 4.08 -10.51
C ILE A 70 12.81 2.90 -11.23
N GLY A 71 12.64 1.68 -10.73
CA GLY A 71 13.15 0.46 -11.38
C GLY A 71 12.59 0.27 -12.78
N ILE A 72 11.27 0.42 -12.95
CA ILE A 72 10.59 0.35 -14.26
C ILE A 72 11.13 1.43 -15.20
N LEU A 73 11.27 2.68 -14.72
CA LEU A 73 11.83 3.78 -15.49
C LEU A 73 13.24 3.44 -16.01
N LEU A 74 14.13 2.96 -15.14
CA LEU A 74 15.50 2.61 -15.50
C LEU A 74 15.56 1.43 -16.48
N ALA A 75 14.72 0.41 -16.28
CA ALA A 75 14.64 -0.74 -17.17
C ALA A 75 14.20 -0.33 -18.59
N LEU A 76 13.15 0.48 -18.70
CA LEU A 76 12.67 1.00 -19.98
C LEU A 76 13.70 1.91 -20.64
N TRP A 77 14.38 2.75 -19.83
CA TRP A 77 15.43 3.61 -20.34
C TRP A 77 16.56 2.81 -20.99
N ASN A 78 17.06 1.78 -20.32
CA ASN A 78 18.10 0.90 -20.84
C ASN A 78 17.63 0.13 -22.09
N SER A 79 16.40 -0.40 -22.07
CA SER A 79 15.79 -1.08 -23.23
C SER A 79 15.74 -0.15 -24.46
N MET A 80 15.37 1.12 -24.26
CA MET A 80 15.29 2.12 -25.32
C MET A 80 16.66 2.48 -25.91
N GLU A 81 17.70 2.57 -25.07
CA GLU A 81 19.08 2.82 -25.51
C GLU A 81 19.57 1.66 -26.40
N GLN A 82 19.33 0.41 -25.98
CA GLN A 82 19.68 -0.80 -26.74
C GLN A 82 18.92 -0.91 -28.08
N ARG A 83 17.65 -0.51 -28.11
CA ARG A 83 16.78 -0.59 -29.30
C ARG A 83 16.81 0.66 -30.19
N ARG A 84 17.59 1.68 -29.83
CA ARG A 84 17.64 2.98 -30.53
C ARG A 84 17.89 2.86 -32.03
N ARG A 85 18.77 1.95 -32.47
CA ARG A 85 19.06 1.72 -33.89
C ARG A 85 17.85 1.12 -34.63
N GLN A 86 17.15 0.17 -34.01
CA GLN A 86 15.95 -0.45 -34.59
C GLN A 86 14.82 0.59 -34.75
N ILE A 87 14.63 1.45 -33.74
CA ILE A 87 13.64 2.53 -33.78
C ILE A 87 13.96 3.54 -34.89
N ALA A 88 15.24 3.85 -35.11
CA ALA A 88 15.65 4.71 -36.21
C ALA A 88 15.30 4.10 -37.58
N ILE A 89 15.56 2.81 -37.79
CA ILE A 89 15.20 2.09 -39.02
C ILE A 89 13.67 2.07 -39.22
N LEU A 90 12.89 1.77 -38.18
CA LEU A 90 11.43 1.77 -38.25
C LEU A 90 10.86 3.15 -38.60
N ARG A 91 11.49 4.23 -38.13
CA ARG A 91 11.08 5.60 -38.49
C ARG A 91 11.41 5.96 -39.94
N VAL A 92 12.49 5.43 -40.50
CA VAL A 92 12.80 5.59 -41.93
C VAL A 92 11.77 4.86 -42.79
N LEU A 93 11.23 3.73 -42.30
CA LEU A 93 10.13 2.99 -42.92
C LEU A 93 8.73 3.62 -42.68
N GLY A 94 8.65 4.83 -42.10
CA GLY A 94 7.40 5.58 -41.95
C GLY A 94 6.65 5.37 -40.62
N CYS A 95 7.26 4.74 -39.60
CA CYS A 95 6.62 4.62 -38.29
C CYS A 95 6.51 5.98 -37.58
N SER A 96 5.30 6.34 -37.15
CA SER A 96 5.02 7.62 -36.48
C SER A 96 5.57 7.65 -35.04
N ARG A 97 5.86 8.86 -34.53
CA ARG A 97 6.37 9.06 -33.16
C ARG A 97 5.35 8.64 -32.09
N GLU A 98 4.07 8.73 -32.42
CA GLU A 98 2.95 8.34 -31.56
C GLU A 98 2.88 6.82 -31.36
N ARG A 99 3.17 6.03 -32.40
CA ARG A 99 3.23 4.56 -32.26
C ARG A 99 4.33 4.13 -31.29
N VAL A 100 5.49 4.79 -31.33
CA VAL A 100 6.59 4.53 -30.38
C VAL A 100 6.18 4.92 -28.96
N PHE A 101 5.49 6.04 -28.79
CA PHE A 101 4.98 6.48 -27.48
C PHE A 101 3.98 5.47 -26.91
N SER A 102 2.97 5.07 -27.68
CA SER A 102 1.95 4.10 -27.26
C SER A 102 2.58 2.74 -26.92
N LEU A 103 3.58 2.31 -27.69
CA LEU A 103 4.31 1.07 -27.43
C LEU A 103 5.00 1.09 -26.05
N VAL A 104 5.73 2.17 -25.74
CA VAL A 104 6.45 2.28 -24.45
C VAL A 104 5.48 2.36 -23.28
N ILE A 105 4.37 3.09 -23.41
CA ILE A 105 3.33 3.14 -22.37
C ILE A 105 2.73 1.75 -22.17
N THR A 106 2.39 1.05 -23.25
CA THR A 106 1.81 -0.31 -23.17
C THR A 106 2.80 -1.30 -22.54
N GLU A 107 4.08 -1.22 -22.88
CA GLU A 107 5.14 -2.04 -22.26
C GLU A 107 5.24 -1.77 -20.75
N SER A 108 5.22 -0.50 -20.34
CA SER A 108 5.25 -0.12 -18.92
C SER A 108 4.04 -0.64 -18.14
N VAL A 109 2.84 -0.53 -18.71
CA VAL A 109 1.59 -0.99 -18.09
C VAL A 109 1.55 -2.51 -18.00
N LEU A 110 2.05 -3.22 -19.02
CA LEU A 110 2.16 -4.68 -19.01
C LEU A 110 3.12 -5.17 -17.93
N ILE A 111 4.29 -4.53 -17.79
CA ILE A 111 5.25 -4.84 -16.72
C ILE A 111 4.59 -4.62 -15.34
N GLY A 112 3.88 -3.51 -15.17
CA GLY A 112 3.12 -3.21 -13.96
C GLY A 112 2.06 -4.25 -13.64
N LEU A 113 1.27 -4.65 -14.64
CA LEU A 113 0.20 -5.64 -14.48
C LEU A 113 0.75 -7.02 -14.09
N ILE A 114 1.82 -7.47 -14.76
CA ILE A 114 2.47 -8.75 -14.43
C ILE A 114 3.05 -8.69 -13.01
N GLY A 115 3.68 -7.57 -12.65
CA GLY A 115 4.20 -7.35 -11.30
C GLY A 115 3.10 -7.37 -10.23
N ALA A 116 1.96 -6.73 -10.50
CA ALA A 116 0.83 -6.71 -9.58
C ALA A 116 0.24 -8.10 -9.37
N ILE A 117 0.00 -8.86 -10.45
CA ILE A 117 -0.51 -10.24 -10.38
C ILE A 117 0.47 -11.13 -9.60
N ALA A 118 1.76 -11.06 -9.90
CA ALA A 118 2.78 -11.82 -9.19
C ALA A 118 2.86 -11.44 -7.72
N GLY A 119 2.82 -10.14 -7.40
CA GLY A 119 2.83 -9.64 -6.02
C GLY A 119 1.63 -10.11 -5.21
N ILE A 120 0.43 -10.09 -5.80
CA ILE A 120 -0.80 -10.61 -5.16
C ILE A 120 -0.69 -12.11 -4.93
N ALA A 121 -0.18 -12.87 -5.90
CA ALA A 121 0.01 -14.32 -5.75
C ALA A 121 0.98 -14.66 -4.62
N VAL A 122 2.10 -13.92 -4.53
CA VAL A 122 3.08 -14.08 -3.44
C VAL A 122 2.49 -13.66 -2.10
N CYS A 123 1.74 -12.57 -2.04
CA CYS A 123 1.06 -12.12 -0.82
C CYS A 123 0.05 -13.16 -0.34
N TRP A 124 -0.82 -13.65 -1.22
CA TRP A 124 -1.81 -14.67 -0.90
C TRP A 124 -1.14 -15.97 -0.39
N GLY A 125 -0.15 -16.48 -1.13
CA GLY A 125 0.58 -17.68 -0.74
C GLY A 125 1.36 -17.51 0.57
N GLY A 126 2.00 -16.35 0.76
CA GLY A 126 2.72 -16.02 1.98
C GLY A 126 1.81 -15.94 3.20
N THR A 127 0.65 -15.30 3.08
CA THR A 127 -0.33 -15.19 4.17
C THR A 127 -0.85 -16.56 4.59
N LEU A 128 -1.13 -17.47 3.65
CA LEU A 128 -1.56 -18.84 3.98
C LEU A 128 -0.52 -19.61 4.79
N ILE A 129 0.75 -19.54 4.38
CA ILE A 129 1.86 -20.23 5.07
C ILE A 129 2.09 -19.64 6.46
N ILE A 130 2.08 -18.31 6.56
CA ILE A 130 2.31 -17.60 7.82
C ILE A 130 1.14 -17.85 8.78
N ALA A 131 -0.10 -17.80 8.31
CA ALA A 131 -1.29 -18.03 9.13
C ALA A 131 -1.27 -19.43 9.77
N ASP A 132 -0.95 -20.47 8.98
CA ASP A 132 -0.85 -21.85 9.47
C ASP A 132 0.24 -21.99 10.56
N GLN A 133 1.43 -21.42 10.32
CA GLN A 133 2.52 -21.43 11.29
C GLN A 133 2.21 -20.66 12.58
N LEU A 134 1.50 -19.52 12.46
CA LEU A 134 1.15 -18.68 13.59
C LEU A 134 0.08 -19.34 14.45
N GLN A 135 -0.91 -19.99 13.82
CA GLN A 135 -1.93 -20.78 14.51
C GLN A 135 -1.28 -21.94 15.28
N ALA A 136 -0.34 -22.66 14.65
CA ALA A 136 0.35 -23.80 15.27
C ALA A 136 1.21 -23.42 16.48
N ARG A 137 1.84 -22.22 16.46
CA ARG A 137 2.80 -21.81 17.51
C ARG A 137 2.19 -20.91 18.60
N LEU A 138 1.28 -20.02 18.23
CA LEU A 138 0.76 -18.97 19.10
C LEU A 138 -0.75 -19.13 19.38
N GLY A 139 -1.43 -20.07 18.71
CA GLY A 139 -2.88 -20.26 18.83
C GLY A 139 -3.70 -19.09 18.28
N ILE A 140 -3.06 -18.15 17.56
CA ILE A 140 -3.71 -16.99 16.97
C ILE A 140 -4.28 -17.41 15.62
N VAL A 141 -5.60 -17.39 15.49
CA VAL A 141 -6.29 -17.58 14.21
C VAL A 141 -6.29 -16.24 13.47
N ILE A 142 -5.54 -16.16 12.38
CA ILE A 142 -5.62 -15.04 11.43
C ILE A 142 -6.52 -15.50 10.29
N ASP A 143 -7.65 -14.83 10.10
CA ASP A 143 -8.47 -15.02 8.90
C ASP A 143 -7.78 -14.36 7.71
N PRO A 144 -7.29 -15.11 6.70
CA PRO A 144 -6.59 -14.58 5.55
C PRO A 144 -7.61 -14.03 4.54
N THR A 145 -8.42 -13.07 4.96
CA THR A 145 -9.41 -12.43 4.08
C THR A 145 -8.76 -11.24 3.40
N LEU A 146 -8.49 -11.37 2.10
CA LEU A 146 -8.11 -10.23 1.28
C LEU A 146 -9.37 -9.57 0.75
N GLU A 147 -9.62 -8.35 1.21
CA GLU A 147 -10.74 -7.56 0.73
C GLU A 147 -10.56 -7.20 -0.75
N ALA A 148 -11.58 -7.47 -1.57
CA ALA A 148 -11.54 -7.23 -3.01
C ALA A 148 -11.31 -5.73 -3.34
N SER A 149 -11.80 -4.83 -2.49
CA SER A 149 -11.59 -3.38 -2.59
C SER A 149 -10.10 -3.03 -2.50
N THR A 150 -9.39 -3.58 -1.51
CA THR A 150 -7.96 -3.36 -1.29
C THR A 150 -7.13 -3.89 -2.46
N ILE A 151 -7.45 -5.08 -2.97
CA ILE A 151 -6.79 -5.63 -4.16
C ILE A 151 -6.96 -4.69 -5.36
N LEU A 152 -8.19 -4.20 -5.60
CA LEU A 152 -8.47 -3.29 -6.70
C LEU A 152 -7.70 -1.98 -6.57
N VAL A 153 -7.61 -1.42 -5.37
CA VAL A 153 -6.83 -0.20 -5.09
C VAL A 153 -5.34 -0.44 -5.36
N VAL A 154 -4.78 -1.57 -4.94
CA VAL A 154 -3.37 -1.91 -5.18
C VAL A 154 -3.09 -2.09 -6.68
N ILE A 155 -3.97 -2.77 -7.41
CA ILE A 155 -3.84 -2.92 -8.87
C ILE A 155 -3.93 -1.54 -9.55
N ALA A 156 -4.90 -0.72 -9.17
CA ALA A 156 -5.06 0.61 -9.74
C ALA A 156 -3.84 1.51 -9.45
N ALA A 157 -3.34 1.49 -8.22
CA ALA A 157 -2.17 2.27 -7.82
C ALA A 157 -0.89 1.81 -8.54
N THR A 158 -0.67 0.49 -8.68
CA THR A 158 0.49 -0.05 -9.40
C THR A 158 0.41 0.27 -10.89
N MET A 159 -0.75 0.07 -11.53
CA MET A 159 -0.94 0.44 -12.93
C MET A 159 -0.73 1.93 -13.18
N ALA A 160 -1.29 2.80 -12.33
CA ALA A 160 -1.08 4.23 -12.42
C ALA A 160 0.41 4.58 -12.28
N LEU A 161 1.10 3.99 -11.31
CA LEU A 161 2.53 4.23 -11.11
C LEU A 161 3.37 3.74 -12.29
N SER A 162 3.10 2.55 -12.82
CA SER A 162 3.83 2.00 -13.96
C SER A 162 3.62 2.84 -15.23
N ALA A 163 2.39 3.30 -15.46
CA ALA A 163 2.10 4.23 -16.55
C ALA A 163 2.87 5.55 -16.37
N LEU A 164 2.84 6.15 -15.17
CA LEU A 164 3.58 7.38 -14.86
C LEU A 164 5.10 7.21 -15.05
N ALA A 165 5.66 6.08 -14.61
CA ALA A 165 7.07 5.75 -14.82
C ALA A 165 7.42 5.63 -16.31
N GLY A 166 6.50 5.09 -17.12
CA GLY A 166 6.64 4.95 -18.57
C GLY A 166 6.53 6.27 -19.36
N VAL A 167 5.91 7.31 -18.80
CA VAL A 167 5.76 8.61 -19.48
C VAL A 167 7.11 9.28 -19.76
N ALA A 168 8.02 9.30 -18.79
CA ALA A 168 9.34 9.92 -18.94
C ALA A 168 10.18 9.35 -20.12
N PRO A 169 10.38 8.02 -20.23
CA PRO A 169 11.10 7.44 -21.35
C PRO A 169 10.32 7.55 -22.66
N ALA A 170 8.98 7.51 -22.62
CA ALA A 170 8.14 7.68 -23.81
C ALA A 170 8.27 9.10 -24.41
N ILE A 171 8.31 10.14 -23.58
CA ILE A 171 8.55 11.53 -24.03
C ILE A 171 9.96 11.67 -24.64
N ARG A 172 10.97 11.05 -24.02
CA ARG A 172 12.34 11.05 -24.55
C ARG A 172 12.40 10.35 -25.91
N ALA A 173 11.72 9.21 -26.06
CA ALA A 173 11.59 8.50 -27.33
C ALA A 173 10.97 9.41 -28.39
N TYR A 174 9.87 10.09 -28.06
CA TYR A 174 9.18 11.03 -28.95
C TYR A 174 10.10 12.17 -29.42
N ARG A 175 10.92 12.73 -28.53
CA ARG A 175 11.83 13.86 -28.80
C ARG A 175 13.16 13.49 -29.47
N THR A 176 13.54 12.21 -29.51
CA THR A 176 14.81 11.80 -30.12
C THR A 176 14.74 11.97 -31.64
N SER A 177 15.44 12.98 -32.20
CA SER A 177 15.48 13.23 -33.65
C SER A 177 16.28 12.15 -34.39
N VAL A 178 15.69 11.58 -35.44
CA VAL A 178 16.31 10.54 -36.31
C VAL A 178 17.57 11.07 -37.00
N ALA A 179 17.58 12.35 -37.35
CA ALA A 179 18.65 12.98 -38.11
C ALA A 179 19.99 13.05 -37.35
N LYS A 180 19.98 13.05 -36.01
CA LYS A 180 21.22 13.09 -35.20
C LYS A 180 21.92 11.73 -35.08
N ASN A 181 21.21 10.62 -35.34
CA ASN A 181 21.72 9.26 -35.14
C ASN A 181 22.21 8.57 -36.43
N LEU A 182 22.01 9.22 -37.59
CA LEU A 182 22.44 8.74 -38.89
C LEU A 182 23.72 9.43 -39.40
N ARG A 183 24.30 10.38 -38.63
CA ARG A 183 25.63 10.89 -38.96
C ARG A 183 26.66 9.83 -38.61
N PRO A 184 27.45 9.32 -39.56
CA PRO A 184 28.53 8.41 -39.26
C PRO A 184 29.50 9.14 -38.32
N ILE A 185 29.81 8.48 -37.21
CA ILE A 185 30.95 8.83 -36.36
C ILE A 185 32.19 8.61 -37.22
N ALA A 186 32.77 9.73 -37.68
CA ALA A 186 34.13 9.78 -38.21
C ALA A 186 35.12 9.84 -37.03
#